data_AF-A0A2V8QS62-F1
#
_entry.id   AF-A0A2V8QS62-F1
#
_cell.length_a   1.000
_cell.length_b   1.000
_cell.length_c   1.000
_cell.angle_alpha   90.00
_cell.angle_beta   90.00
_cell.angle_gamma   90.00
#
_symmetry.space_group_name_H-M   'P 1'
#
loop_
_entity.id
_entity.type
_entity.pdbx_description
1 polymer ?
#
loop_
_entity_poly.entity_id
_entity_poly.type
_entity_poly.pdbx_seq_one_letter_code
_entity_poly.pdbx_strand_id
1 'polypeptide(L)'
;AAFGSSNSPGRTRVFYDSGGAIVEADIALNPAETFSSDGTAGTYDLESTFTHEVGHLLGLEHSAVIGATMQPRQAKNGVYGLPAITQRALSADDIAGARSLYGSAAEIGSISGKLLLSRGGSAAANTAGLMVFAEEFDTGKLVAGAIASAAGDYQLGGLAPGSYRLIAQSANGLLAGTDIGAPESEGLANTSLVRTFEISRAALVVKSGANSNAAPVFLLPNDPPATIHPRMIGLNAELSTVAVPLEAGKTFTIYVGGEGVDQIAESGISVSSPLIRIVPETLSSQEFATPYPVISFQVTVGSDAAAGDYSIRLQSVSGERAYLAGAITIKP
;
A
#
# COMPACT_ATOMS: atom_id res chain seq x y z
N ALA A 1 28.24 -11.72 -1.40
CA ALA A 1 28.09 -10.37 -0.84
C ALA A 1 26.66 -10.23 -0.32
N ALA A 2 26.43 -9.51 0.78
CA ALA A 2 25.08 -9.30 1.34
C ALA A 2 24.15 -8.55 0.36
N PHE A 3 24.75 -7.72 -0.50
CA PHE A 3 24.08 -6.95 -1.55
C PHE A 3 24.56 -7.43 -2.93
N GLY A 4 23.61 -7.68 -3.85
CA GLY A 4 23.88 -8.05 -5.25
C GLY A 4 23.69 -6.90 -6.25
N SER A 5 23.14 -5.77 -5.82
CA SER A 5 22.91 -4.54 -6.62
C SER A 5 22.77 -3.30 -5.73
N SER A 6 22.78 -2.10 -6.33
CA SER A 6 22.61 -0.78 -5.68
C SER A 6 21.18 -0.46 -5.24
N ASN A 7 20.21 -1.32 -5.55
CA ASN A 7 18.79 -0.96 -5.39
C ASN A 7 18.19 -1.34 -4.02
N SER A 8 19.01 -1.80 -3.08
CA SER A 8 18.61 -2.13 -1.71
C SER A 8 19.51 -1.34 -0.75
N PRO A 9 18.96 -0.35 0.00
CA PRO A 9 19.74 0.49 0.91
C PRO A 9 20.09 -0.24 2.22
N GLY A 10 19.26 -1.19 2.63
CA GLY A 10 19.49 -2.05 3.78
C GLY A 10 19.09 -3.50 3.49
N ARG A 11 19.52 -4.40 4.37
CA ARG A 11 19.06 -5.78 4.39
C ARG A 11 19.14 -6.36 5.79
N THR A 12 18.09 -7.07 6.16
CA THR A 12 18.01 -7.84 7.40
C THR A 12 18.01 -9.33 7.11
N ARG A 13 18.76 -10.09 7.90
CA ARG A 13 18.72 -11.55 7.90
C ARG A 13 18.33 -12.01 9.29
N VAL A 14 17.27 -12.79 9.39
CA VAL A 14 16.79 -13.37 10.65
C VAL A 14 17.09 -14.87 10.70
N PHE A 15 17.31 -15.37 11.92
CA PHE A 15 17.55 -16.78 12.20
C PHE A 15 16.49 -17.28 13.18
N TYR A 16 15.94 -18.44 12.87
CA TYR A 16 14.83 -19.04 13.61
C TYR A 16 15.30 -20.25 14.41
N ASP A 17 14.68 -20.47 15.56
CA ASP A 17 14.73 -21.76 16.24
C ASP A 17 13.79 -22.79 15.57
N SER A 18 13.76 -24.02 16.10
CA SER A 18 12.86 -25.07 15.60
C SER A 18 11.37 -24.79 15.83
N GLY A 19 11.03 -23.81 16.69
CA GLY A 19 9.67 -23.36 16.95
C GLY A 19 9.20 -22.24 16.02
N GLY A 20 10.08 -21.72 15.15
CA GLY A 20 9.79 -20.59 14.26
C GLY A 20 9.93 -19.23 14.94
N ALA A 21 10.48 -19.16 16.16
CA ALA A 21 10.77 -17.88 16.81
C ALA A 21 12.10 -17.32 16.30
N ILE A 22 12.16 -16.01 16.06
CA ILE A 22 13.42 -15.31 15.73
C ILE A 22 14.30 -15.30 16.98
N VAL A 23 15.51 -15.83 16.88
CA VAL A 23 16.50 -15.88 17.98
C VAL A 23 17.71 -14.98 17.76
N GLU A 24 17.95 -14.59 16.50
CA GLU A 24 19.05 -13.71 16.09
C GLU A 24 18.65 -12.97 14.82
N ALA A 25 19.16 -11.75 14.65
CA ALA A 25 19.07 -11.03 13.39
C ALA A 25 20.33 -10.20 13.14
N ASP A 26 20.76 -10.16 11.87
CA ASP A 26 21.80 -9.28 11.36
C ASP A 26 21.17 -8.19 10.49
N ILE A 27 21.50 -6.93 10.76
CA ILE A 27 21.15 -5.79 9.90
C ILE A 27 22.43 -5.28 9.22
N ALA A 28 22.39 -5.18 7.89
CA ALA A 28 23.43 -4.56 7.10
C ALA A 28 22.88 -3.35 6.34
N LEU A 29 23.64 -2.26 6.33
CA LEU A 29 23.41 -1.12 5.43
C LEU A 29 24.33 -1.25 4.22
N ASN A 30 23.84 -0.89 3.04
CA ASN A 30 24.58 -1.05 1.79
C ASN A 30 25.72 -0.03 1.69
N PRO A 31 27.00 -0.46 1.76
CA PRO A 31 28.13 0.48 1.75
C PRO A 31 28.35 1.16 0.40
N ALA A 32 27.66 0.73 -0.66
CA ALA A 32 27.69 1.39 -1.97
C ALA A 32 26.75 2.61 -2.05
N GLU A 33 25.87 2.79 -1.06
CA GLU A 33 24.93 3.90 -1.01
C GLU A 33 25.36 4.97 0.00
N THR A 34 24.87 6.19 -0.22
CA THR A 34 25.08 7.32 0.70
C THR A 34 23.86 7.53 1.58
N PHE A 35 24.11 7.83 2.85
CA PHE A 35 23.08 8.05 3.86
C PHE A 35 23.22 9.43 4.48
N SER A 36 22.10 10.02 4.87
CA SER A 36 22.05 11.19 5.73
C SER A 36 20.89 11.09 6.72
N SER A 37 20.93 11.89 7.79
CA SER A 37 19.84 12.03 8.74
C SER A 37 19.25 13.45 8.77
N ASP A 38 19.77 14.35 7.92
CA ASP A 38 19.39 15.76 7.82
C ASP A 38 18.57 16.08 6.56
N GLY A 39 18.28 15.08 5.74
CA GLY A 39 17.52 15.24 4.50
C GLY A 39 18.36 15.70 3.31
N THR A 40 19.70 15.55 3.35
CA THR A 40 20.59 15.90 2.24
C THR A 40 20.17 15.21 0.94
N ALA A 41 19.87 15.99 -0.10
CA ALA A 41 19.40 15.47 -1.38
C ALA A 41 20.38 14.46 -2.01
N GLY A 42 19.83 13.42 -2.65
CA GLY A 42 20.60 12.35 -3.30
C GLY A 42 21.10 11.24 -2.36
N THR A 43 20.77 11.30 -1.07
CA THR A 43 21.08 10.25 -0.08
C THR A 43 19.83 9.48 0.34
N TYR A 44 19.96 8.26 0.84
CA TYR A 44 18.89 7.62 1.61
C TYR A 44 18.83 8.20 3.02
N ASP A 45 17.62 8.24 3.60
CA ASP A 45 17.45 8.62 4.99
C ASP A 45 17.83 7.48 5.93
N LEU A 46 18.88 7.66 6.73
CA LEU A 46 19.45 6.62 7.59
C LEU A 46 18.42 6.08 8.60
N GLU A 47 17.66 6.98 9.22
CA GLU A 47 16.66 6.61 10.23
C GLU A 47 15.52 5.82 9.61
N SER A 48 14.99 6.27 8.47
CA SER A 48 13.95 5.53 7.73
C SER A 48 14.44 4.15 7.27
N THR A 49 15.64 4.05 6.69
CA THR A 49 16.19 2.76 6.26
C THR A 49 16.36 1.83 7.45
N PHE A 50 16.96 2.30 8.55
CA PHE A 50 17.19 1.45 9.70
C PHE A 50 15.88 1.04 10.39
N THR A 51 14.86 1.91 10.41
CA THR A 51 13.53 1.57 10.94
C THR A 51 12.87 0.45 10.14
N HIS A 52 12.98 0.46 8.81
CA HIS A 52 12.52 -0.63 7.94
C HIS A 52 13.23 -1.94 8.26
N GLU A 53 14.56 -1.93 8.37
CA GLU A 53 15.34 -3.12 8.70
C GLU A 53 15.01 -3.67 10.10
N VAL A 54 14.78 -2.80 11.08
CA VAL A 54 14.31 -3.21 12.41
C VAL A 54 12.93 -3.85 12.34
N GLY A 55 12.05 -3.43 11.43
CA GLY A 55 10.78 -4.11 11.19
C GLY A 55 10.97 -5.58 10.78
N HIS A 56 11.90 -5.88 9.87
CA HIS A 56 12.26 -7.26 9.53
C HIS A 56 12.86 -8.03 10.70
N LEU A 57 13.69 -7.40 11.53
CA LEU A 57 14.21 -8.00 12.76
C LEU A 57 13.07 -8.42 13.70
N LEU A 58 12.00 -7.62 13.74
CA LEU A 58 10.77 -7.91 14.49
C LEU A 58 9.82 -8.87 13.75
N GLY A 59 10.25 -9.46 12.63
CA GLY A 59 9.46 -10.45 11.89
C GLY A 59 8.37 -9.87 10.99
N LEU A 60 8.36 -8.55 10.74
CA LEU A 60 7.51 -7.97 9.71
C LEU A 60 8.06 -8.29 8.32
N GLU A 61 7.17 -8.64 7.41
CA GLU A 61 7.47 -8.71 5.97
C GLU A 61 7.24 -7.34 5.32
N HIS A 62 7.55 -7.23 4.03
CA HIS A 62 7.22 -6.01 3.31
C HIS A 62 5.71 -5.76 3.28
N SER A 63 5.34 -4.48 3.27
CA SER A 63 3.95 -4.05 3.18
C SER A 63 3.51 -3.78 1.74
N ALA A 64 2.24 -4.06 1.46
CA ALA A 64 1.54 -3.64 0.25
C ALA A 64 1.04 -2.18 0.31
N VAL A 65 1.22 -1.49 1.43
CA VAL A 65 0.81 -0.10 1.63
C VAL A 65 1.96 0.83 1.22
N ILE A 66 1.70 1.71 0.25
CA ILE A 66 2.72 2.58 -0.36
C ILE A 66 3.32 3.58 0.65
N GLY A 67 2.55 3.97 1.67
CA GLY A 67 2.99 4.87 2.74
C GLY A 67 3.70 4.16 3.90
N ALA A 68 3.74 2.83 3.93
CA ALA A 68 4.30 2.08 5.05
C ALA A 68 5.81 2.24 5.18
N THR A 69 6.29 2.13 6.41
CA THR A 69 7.73 1.98 6.68
C THR A 69 8.23 0.69 6.05
N MET A 70 7.46 -0.40 6.16
CA MET A 70 7.78 -1.69 5.57
C MET A 70 7.54 -1.79 4.04
N GLN A 71 7.23 -0.70 3.33
CA GLN A 71 7.15 -0.78 1.86
C GLN A 71 8.53 -1.18 1.29
N PRO A 72 8.58 -2.02 0.24
CA PRO A 72 9.83 -2.53 -0.34
C PRO A 72 10.68 -1.51 -1.10
N ARG A 73 10.13 -0.32 -1.38
CA ARG A 73 10.79 0.73 -2.17
C ARG A 73 11.03 1.96 -1.32
N GLN A 74 12.26 2.45 -1.31
CA GLN A 74 12.62 3.65 -0.57
C GLN A 74 13.04 4.76 -1.53
N ALA A 75 12.55 5.97 -1.28
CA ALA A 75 13.00 7.16 -2.00
C ALA A 75 14.28 7.73 -1.39
N LYS A 76 15.13 8.32 -2.24
CA LYS A 76 16.21 9.19 -1.77
C LYS A 76 15.64 10.55 -1.38
N ASN A 77 16.31 11.22 -0.46
CA ASN A 77 16.08 12.63 -0.15
C ASN A 77 16.16 13.47 -1.43
N GLY A 78 15.28 14.44 -1.57
CA GLY A 78 15.16 15.30 -2.74
C GLY A 78 14.11 14.83 -3.75
N VAL A 79 13.54 13.63 -3.61
CA VAL A 79 12.35 13.23 -4.38
C VAL A 79 11.19 14.19 -4.05
N TYR A 80 10.50 14.67 -5.10
CA TYR A 80 9.51 15.74 -5.04
C TYR A 80 10.08 17.08 -4.55
N GLY A 81 11.40 17.27 -4.56
CA GLY A 81 12.06 18.40 -3.93
C GLY A 81 11.93 18.44 -2.41
N LEU A 82 11.68 17.28 -1.77
CA LEU A 82 11.43 17.16 -0.32
C LEU A 82 12.38 16.15 0.35
N PRO A 83 12.62 16.26 1.67
CA PRO A 83 13.22 15.19 2.44
C PRO A 83 12.34 13.93 2.43
N ALA A 84 12.94 12.76 2.22
CA ALA A 84 12.27 11.46 2.16
C ALA A 84 12.23 10.80 3.56
N ILE A 85 11.62 11.51 4.52
CA ILE A 85 11.67 11.16 5.95
C ILE A 85 10.33 10.64 6.52
N THR A 86 9.31 10.48 5.68
CA THR A 86 7.99 10.02 6.15
C THR A 86 8.04 8.64 6.79
N GLN A 87 8.92 7.75 6.30
CA GLN A 87 9.12 6.40 6.80
C GLN A 87 9.92 6.33 8.12
N ARG A 88 10.21 7.48 8.77
CA ARG A 88 10.62 7.50 10.18
C ARG A 88 9.43 7.27 11.12
N ALA A 89 8.23 7.66 10.69
CA ALA A 89 7.01 7.45 11.44
C ALA A 89 6.33 6.17 10.95
N LEU A 90 5.97 5.29 11.89
CA LEU A 90 5.28 4.05 11.57
C LEU A 90 3.90 4.35 10.98
N SER A 91 3.58 3.69 9.87
CA SER A 91 2.22 3.67 9.35
C SER A 91 1.31 2.86 10.28
N ALA A 92 0.00 3.04 10.11
CA ALA A 92 -0.95 2.22 10.84
C ALA A 92 -0.84 0.73 10.47
N ASP A 93 -0.43 0.41 9.23
CA ASP A 93 -0.16 -0.96 8.79
C ASP A 93 1.05 -1.58 9.51
N ASP A 94 2.16 -0.85 9.63
CA ASP A 94 3.34 -1.30 10.39
C ASP A 94 2.97 -1.58 11.87
N ILE A 95 2.18 -0.69 12.47
CA ILE A 95 1.70 -0.83 13.85
C ILE A 95 0.78 -2.04 13.98
N ALA A 96 -0.14 -2.26 13.03
CA ALA A 96 -1.04 -3.40 13.02
C ALA A 96 -0.26 -4.73 12.88
N GLY A 97 0.72 -4.78 11.97
CA GLY A 97 1.62 -5.92 11.81
C GLY A 97 2.36 -6.24 13.11
N ALA A 98 3.01 -5.25 13.73
CA ALA A 98 3.75 -5.45 14.97
C ALA A 98 2.83 -5.91 16.12
N ARG A 99 1.63 -5.34 16.22
CA ARG A 99 0.61 -5.77 17.20
C ARG A 99 0.10 -7.18 16.93
N SER A 100 0.02 -7.61 15.68
CA SER A 100 -0.38 -8.98 15.37
C SER A 100 0.64 -10.02 15.87
N LEU A 101 1.92 -9.65 15.95
CA LEU A 101 3.00 -10.51 16.44
C LEU A 101 3.17 -10.42 17.97
N TYR A 102 3.11 -9.21 18.53
CA TYR A 102 3.53 -8.93 19.91
C TYR A 102 2.47 -8.26 20.78
N GLY A 103 1.34 -7.85 20.18
CA GLY A 103 0.29 -7.12 20.87
C GLY A 103 -0.56 -8.00 21.78
N SER A 104 -1.16 -7.38 22.79
CA SER A 104 -2.10 -8.06 23.67
C SER A 104 -3.39 -8.37 22.93
N ALA A 105 -3.78 -9.65 22.86
CA ALA A 105 -5.07 -10.06 22.29
C ALA A 105 -6.27 -9.38 22.99
N ALA A 106 -6.11 -8.85 24.20
CA ALA A 106 -7.16 -8.12 24.91
C ALA A 106 -7.40 -6.69 24.39
N GLU A 107 -6.54 -6.18 23.49
CA GLU A 107 -6.60 -4.80 22.98
C GLU A 107 -6.78 -4.72 21.45
N ILE A 108 -6.63 -5.85 20.75
CA ILE A 108 -6.67 -5.93 19.29
C ILE A 108 -7.68 -6.96 18.82
N GLY A 109 -8.15 -6.80 17.59
CA GLY A 109 -8.91 -7.81 16.87
C GLY A 109 -8.30 -8.10 15.51
N SER A 110 -8.98 -8.96 14.76
CA SER A 110 -8.59 -9.30 13.39
C SER A 110 -9.80 -9.39 12.47
N ILE A 111 -9.53 -9.35 11.17
CA ILE A 111 -10.47 -9.63 10.11
C ILE A 111 -9.92 -10.80 9.30
N SER A 112 -10.75 -11.81 9.06
CA SER A 112 -10.44 -12.92 8.15
C SER A 112 -11.50 -13.05 7.07
N GLY A 113 -11.10 -13.53 5.90
CA GLY A 113 -12.05 -13.81 4.82
C GLY A 113 -11.43 -14.66 3.73
N LYS A 114 -12.21 -14.86 2.65
CA LYS A 114 -11.82 -15.70 1.53
C LYS A 114 -12.18 -15.09 0.18
N LEU A 115 -11.22 -15.06 -0.74
CA LEU A 115 -11.39 -14.66 -2.13
C LEU A 115 -11.48 -15.92 -3.00
N LEU A 116 -12.53 -16.04 -3.82
CA LEU A 116 -12.80 -17.25 -4.60
C LEU A 116 -12.85 -16.89 -6.09
N LEU A 117 -11.76 -17.14 -6.82
CA LEU A 117 -11.71 -16.88 -8.26
C LEU A 117 -12.33 -18.04 -9.05
N SER A 118 -13.40 -17.78 -9.81
CA SER A 118 -14.04 -18.79 -10.66
C SER A 118 -13.68 -18.59 -12.13
N ARG A 119 -13.11 -19.63 -12.78
CA ARG A 119 -12.79 -19.58 -14.22
C ARG A 119 -13.65 -20.61 -14.97
N GLY A 120 -14.71 -20.14 -15.62
CA GLY A 120 -15.49 -20.93 -16.59
C GLY A 120 -16.04 -22.26 -16.07
N GLY A 121 -16.53 -22.31 -14.82
CA GLY A 121 -17.20 -23.51 -14.27
C GLY A 121 -16.26 -24.62 -13.76
N SER A 122 -14.94 -24.40 -13.72
CA SER A 122 -13.99 -25.30 -13.03
C SER A 122 -13.52 -24.70 -11.70
N ALA A 123 -12.93 -25.54 -10.83
CA ALA A 123 -12.56 -25.27 -9.44
C ALA A 123 -11.80 -23.95 -9.22
N ALA A 124 -11.89 -23.41 -8.00
CA ALA A 124 -11.29 -22.14 -7.58
C ALA A 124 -9.85 -21.98 -8.10
N ALA A 125 -9.64 -20.97 -8.94
CA ALA A 125 -8.34 -20.65 -9.49
C ALA A 125 -7.42 -20.04 -8.41
N ASN A 126 -6.10 -20.14 -8.63
CA ASN A 126 -5.09 -19.56 -7.73
C ASN A 126 -5.37 -18.05 -7.53
N THR A 127 -5.50 -17.66 -6.27
CA THR A 127 -5.77 -16.26 -5.84
C THR A 127 -4.58 -15.66 -5.11
N ALA A 128 -3.44 -16.33 -5.12
CA ALA A 128 -2.23 -15.80 -4.54
C ALA A 128 -1.90 -14.44 -5.17
N GLY A 129 -1.35 -13.53 -4.36
CA GLY A 129 -0.99 -12.18 -4.80
C GLY A 129 -2.16 -11.22 -4.92
N LEU A 130 -3.40 -11.61 -4.60
CA LEU A 130 -4.44 -10.61 -4.36
C LEU A 130 -4.15 -9.90 -3.05
N MET A 131 -4.21 -8.57 -3.07
CA MET A 131 -4.01 -7.75 -1.89
C MET A 131 -5.36 -7.34 -1.31
N VAL A 132 -5.48 -7.39 0.01
CA VAL A 132 -6.66 -6.92 0.75
C VAL A 132 -6.23 -5.81 1.69
N PHE A 133 -6.99 -4.73 1.71
CA PHE A 133 -6.73 -3.53 2.51
C PHE A 133 -7.91 -3.22 3.41
N ALA A 134 -7.64 -2.79 4.64
CA ALA A 134 -8.63 -2.26 5.57
C ALA A 134 -8.47 -0.75 5.74
N GLU A 135 -9.51 0.00 5.37
CA GLU A 135 -9.66 1.41 5.74
C GLU A 135 -10.60 1.53 6.95
N GLU A 136 -10.29 2.40 7.89
CA GLU A 136 -11.28 2.85 8.88
C GLU A 136 -12.49 3.48 8.17
N PHE A 137 -13.69 3.03 8.53
CA PHE A 137 -14.91 3.36 7.79
C PHE A 137 -15.24 4.86 7.84
N ASP A 138 -15.04 5.50 8.99
CA ASP A 138 -15.42 6.90 9.22
C ASP A 138 -14.34 7.88 8.76
N THR A 139 -13.06 7.55 8.97
CA THR A 139 -11.92 8.45 8.70
C THR A 139 -11.34 8.25 7.30
N GLY A 140 -11.53 7.07 6.70
CA GLY A 140 -10.91 6.66 5.46
C GLY A 140 -9.40 6.38 5.57
N LYS A 141 -8.85 6.34 6.79
CA LYS A 141 -7.44 6.02 7.03
C LYS A 141 -7.17 4.56 6.72
N LEU A 142 -6.14 4.28 5.92
CA LEU A 142 -5.68 2.92 5.62
C LEU A 142 -4.88 2.40 6.83
N VAL A 143 -5.31 1.26 7.38
CA VAL A 143 -4.75 0.75 8.64
C VAL A 143 -4.12 -0.63 8.57
N ALA A 144 -4.42 -1.41 7.52
CA ALA A 144 -3.79 -2.70 7.33
C ALA A 144 -3.87 -3.15 5.86
N GLY A 145 -2.87 -3.91 5.42
CA GLY A 145 -2.81 -4.65 4.18
C GLY A 145 -2.42 -6.11 4.43
N ALA A 146 -2.91 -7.01 3.59
CA ALA A 146 -2.54 -8.41 3.61
C ALA A 146 -2.53 -8.98 2.19
N ILE A 147 -1.71 -10.00 1.95
CA ILE A 147 -1.77 -10.79 0.73
C ILE A 147 -2.65 -12.02 1.01
N ALA A 148 -3.52 -12.35 0.06
CA ALA A 148 -4.29 -13.58 0.11
C ALA A 148 -3.41 -14.77 -0.33
N SER A 149 -3.59 -15.88 0.37
CA SER A 149 -2.97 -17.17 0.02
C SER A 149 -3.43 -17.69 -1.34
N ALA A 150 -2.78 -18.74 -1.84
CA ALA A 150 -3.20 -19.43 -3.08
C ALA A 150 -4.64 -19.96 -3.05
N ALA A 151 -5.12 -20.32 -1.85
CA ALA A 151 -6.49 -20.76 -1.59
C ALA A 151 -7.47 -19.60 -1.34
N GLY A 152 -6.97 -18.36 -1.32
CA GLY A 152 -7.72 -17.11 -1.22
C GLY A 152 -8.02 -16.67 0.19
N ASP A 153 -7.54 -17.39 1.19
CA ASP A 153 -7.67 -17.02 2.59
C ASP A 153 -6.75 -15.83 2.88
N TYR A 154 -7.27 -14.81 3.57
CA TYR A 154 -6.51 -13.64 4.03
C TYR A 154 -6.84 -13.33 5.49
N GLN A 155 -5.91 -12.68 6.18
CA GLN A 155 -6.11 -12.17 7.53
C GLN A 155 -5.43 -10.80 7.71
N LEU A 156 -6.17 -9.87 8.30
CA LEU A 156 -5.68 -8.56 8.74
C LEU A 156 -5.70 -8.54 10.27
N GLY A 157 -4.53 -8.63 10.89
CA GLY A 157 -4.36 -8.71 12.36
C GLY A 157 -4.01 -7.36 13.01
N GLY A 158 -3.97 -7.33 14.34
CA GLY A 158 -3.50 -6.18 15.11
C GLY A 158 -4.37 -4.91 15.02
N LEU A 159 -5.61 -5.05 14.57
CA LEU A 159 -6.53 -3.94 14.38
C LEU A 159 -7.09 -3.47 15.72
N ALA A 160 -7.23 -2.16 15.88
CA ALA A 160 -8.01 -1.62 17.00
C ALA A 160 -9.49 -2.02 16.88
N PRO A 161 -10.26 -2.06 17.99
CA PRO A 161 -11.71 -2.18 17.90
C PRO A 161 -12.29 -1.00 17.12
N GLY A 162 -13.13 -1.28 16.13
CA GLY A 162 -13.58 -0.25 15.20
C GLY A 162 -14.42 -0.81 14.05
N SER A 163 -14.73 0.08 13.11
CA SER A 163 -15.51 -0.24 11.91
C SER A 163 -14.63 -0.06 10.68
N TYR A 164 -14.58 -1.07 9.83
CA TYR A 164 -13.64 -1.12 8.70
C TYR A 164 -14.33 -1.38 7.37
N ARG A 165 -13.81 -0.77 6.31
CA ARG A 165 -14.12 -1.09 4.92
C ARG A 165 -12.97 -1.91 4.34
N LEU A 166 -13.31 -2.96 3.60
CA LEU A 166 -12.34 -3.82 2.96
C LEU A 166 -12.31 -3.61 1.44
N ILE A 167 -11.11 -3.45 0.90
CA ILE A 167 -10.85 -3.29 -0.54
C ILE A 167 -9.91 -4.42 -0.97
N ALA A 168 -10.15 -5.01 -2.12
CA ALA A 168 -9.25 -5.98 -2.72
C ALA A 168 -8.86 -5.57 -4.15
N GLN A 169 -7.61 -5.86 -4.50
CA GLN A 169 -7.06 -5.62 -5.82
C GLN A 169 -6.05 -6.69 -6.22
N SER A 170 -5.77 -6.79 -7.52
CA SER A 170 -4.62 -7.56 -7.99
C SER A 170 -3.32 -6.83 -7.68
N ALA A 171 -2.22 -7.57 -7.52
CA ALA A 171 -0.88 -7.02 -7.32
C ALA A 171 -0.24 -6.44 -8.59
N ASN A 172 -1.01 -5.65 -9.34
CA ASN A 172 -0.60 -4.93 -10.56
C ASN A 172 -0.74 -3.41 -10.41
N GLY A 173 -0.95 -2.92 -9.18
CA GLY A 173 -0.90 -1.50 -8.85
C GLY A 173 0.54 -1.01 -8.74
N LEU A 174 0.78 0.07 -7.96
CA LEU A 174 2.14 0.60 -7.78
C LEU A 174 3.11 -0.44 -7.21
N LEU A 175 2.64 -1.38 -6.36
CA LEU A 175 3.46 -2.46 -5.82
C LEU A 175 3.08 -3.79 -6.49
N ALA A 176 4.09 -4.51 -6.99
CA ALA A 176 3.91 -5.85 -7.52
C ALA A 176 4.04 -6.88 -6.40
N GLY A 177 3.38 -8.04 -6.53
CA GLY A 177 3.40 -9.09 -5.51
C GLY A 177 4.83 -9.61 -5.24
N THR A 178 5.65 -9.64 -6.30
CA THR A 178 7.07 -9.99 -6.23
C THR A 178 7.92 -9.01 -5.43
N ASP A 179 7.49 -7.75 -5.31
CA ASP A 179 8.22 -6.75 -4.51
C ASP A 179 8.05 -7.00 -3.01
N ILE A 180 6.94 -7.64 -2.62
CA ILE A 180 6.61 -7.90 -1.23
C ILE A 180 7.35 -9.15 -0.69
N GLY A 181 7.78 -10.05 -1.57
CA GLY A 181 8.63 -11.18 -1.19
C GLY A 181 7.94 -12.25 -0.34
N ALA A 182 6.62 -12.24 -0.22
CA ALA A 182 5.87 -13.31 0.43
C ALA A 182 6.12 -14.64 -0.30
N PRO A 183 6.29 -15.79 0.39
CA PRO A 183 6.45 -17.09 -0.28
C PRO A 183 5.24 -17.44 -1.16
N GLU A 184 4.06 -16.90 -0.82
CA GLU A 184 2.83 -16.98 -1.61
C GLU A 184 2.89 -16.16 -2.91
N SER A 185 3.85 -15.23 -3.04
CA SER A 185 4.09 -14.43 -4.25
C SER A 185 5.03 -15.09 -5.26
N GLU A 186 5.70 -16.20 -4.89
CA GLU A 186 6.61 -16.91 -5.79
C GLU A 186 5.87 -17.53 -6.98
N GLY A 187 6.27 -17.16 -8.19
CA GLY A 187 5.66 -17.63 -9.45
C GLY A 187 4.49 -16.80 -9.96
N LEU A 188 4.08 -15.73 -9.25
CA LEU A 188 3.04 -14.81 -9.69
C LEU A 188 3.62 -13.65 -10.50
N ALA A 189 4.05 -13.96 -11.72
CA ALA A 189 4.36 -12.91 -12.67
C ALA A 189 3.07 -12.13 -13.01
N ASN A 190 2.93 -10.90 -12.51
CA ASN A 190 2.19 -9.80 -13.14
C ASN A 190 0.78 -10.14 -13.69
N THR A 191 0.02 -11.01 -13.02
CA THR A 191 -1.32 -11.37 -13.48
C THR A 191 -2.34 -10.40 -12.90
N SER A 192 -2.92 -9.54 -13.75
CA SER A 192 -4.15 -8.81 -13.44
C SER A 192 -5.33 -9.77 -13.39
N LEU A 193 -5.36 -10.63 -12.37
CA LEU A 193 -6.35 -11.70 -12.22
C LEU A 193 -7.76 -11.13 -12.14
N VAL A 194 -7.93 -10.02 -11.43
CA VAL A 194 -9.23 -9.39 -11.12
C VAL A 194 -9.11 -7.87 -11.04
N ARG A 195 -10.18 -7.15 -11.39
CA ARG A 195 -10.32 -5.69 -11.18
C ARG A 195 -10.32 -5.36 -9.68
N THR A 196 -10.08 -4.11 -9.32
CA THR A 196 -10.25 -3.65 -7.93
C THR A 196 -11.73 -3.69 -7.55
N PHE A 197 -12.06 -4.20 -6.36
CA PHE A 197 -13.42 -4.20 -5.84
C PHE A 197 -13.44 -3.97 -4.33
N GLU A 198 -14.58 -3.47 -3.85
CA GLU A 198 -14.85 -3.35 -2.41
C GLU A 198 -15.49 -4.65 -1.94
N ILE A 199 -14.89 -5.32 -0.95
CA ILE A 199 -15.34 -6.62 -0.42
C ILE A 199 -16.71 -6.47 0.26
N SER A 200 -16.97 -5.33 0.91
CA SER A 200 -18.24 -5.05 1.56
C SER A 200 -18.57 -3.56 1.51
N ARG A 201 -19.79 -3.23 1.07
CA ARG A 201 -20.33 -1.86 1.17
C ARG A 201 -20.67 -1.44 2.60
N ALA A 202 -20.87 -2.41 3.49
CA ALA A 202 -21.15 -2.18 4.91
C ALA A 202 -19.86 -2.29 5.73
N ALA A 203 -19.79 -1.50 6.80
CA ALA A 203 -18.71 -1.58 7.76
C ALA A 203 -18.65 -2.96 8.42
N LEU A 204 -17.45 -3.54 8.48
CA LEU A 204 -17.16 -4.71 9.27
C LEU A 204 -16.69 -4.27 10.66
N VAL A 205 -17.40 -4.70 11.69
CA VAL A 205 -17.10 -4.33 13.08
C VAL A 205 -16.09 -5.30 13.67
N VAL A 206 -14.93 -4.78 14.07
CA VAL A 206 -13.90 -5.49 14.82
C VAL A 206 -14.03 -5.18 16.30
N LYS A 207 -13.95 -6.22 17.12
CA LYS A 207 -13.94 -6.11 18.59
C LYS A 207 -12.62 -6.64 19.13
N SER A 208 -12.26 -6.16 20.31
CA SER A 208 -11.07 -6.64 21.01
C SER A 208 -11.17 -8.14 21.32
N GLY A 209 -10.08 -8.87 21.11
CA GLY A 209 -9.98 -10.32 21.31
C GLY A 209 -10.80 -11.16 20.34
N ALA A 210 -11.34 -10.56 19.27
CA ALA A 210 -12.23 -11.24 18.34
C ALA A 210 -11.68 -11.21 16.90
N ASN A 211 -11.93 -12.32 16.18
CA ASN A 211 -11.79 -12.38 14.74
C ASN A 211 -13.14 -12.12 14.07
N SER A 212 -13.17 -11.16 13.15
CA SER A 212 -14.35 -10.78 12.40
C SER A 212 -14.30 -11.42 11.02
N ASN A 213 -15.27 -12.29 10.71
CA ASN A 213 -15.27 -13.02 9.45
C ASN A 213 -16.02 -12.21 8.37
N ALA A 214 -15.29 -11.77 7.35
CA ALA A 214 -15.86 -11.25 6.12
C ALA A 214 -16.46 -12.39 5.30
N ALA A 215 -17.60 -12.13 4.64
CA ALA A 215 -18.21 -13.10 3.75
C ALA A 215 -17.26 -13.45 2.58
N PRO A 216 -17.24 -14.71 2.10
CA PRO A 216 -16.47 -15.07 0.92
C PRO A 216 -16.89 -14.24 -0.29
N VAL A 217 -15.91 -13.75 -1.06
CA VAL A 217 -16.17 -12.97 -2.28
C VAL A 217 -15.82 -13.80 -3.49
N PHE A 218 -16.80 -13.99 -4.38
CA PHE A 218 -16.59 -14.66 -5.66
C PHE A 218 -16.12 -13.67 -6.71
N LEU A 219 -14.98 -13.99 -7.32
CA LEU A 219 -14.31 -13.15 -8.29
C LEU A 219 -14.42 -13.76 -9.67
N LEU A 220 -14.60 -12.89 -10.66
CA LEU A 220 -14.54 -13.24 -12.07
C LEU A 220 -13.21 -12.74 -12.64
N PRO A 221 -12.51 -13.55 -13.43
CA PRO A 221 -11.33 -13.10 -14.16
C PRO A 221 -11.66 -11.88 -15.02
N ASN A 222 -10.66 -11.01 -15.20
CA ASN A 222 -10.79 -9.89 -16.11
C ASN A 222 -10.88 -10.38 -17.56
N ASP A 223 -12.09 -10.39 -18.12
CA ASP A 223 -12.33 -10.57 -19.54
C ASP A 223 -13.30 -9.50 -20.06
N PRO A 224 -12.82 -8.46 -20.78
CA PRO A 224 -11.42 -8.23 -21.16
C PRO A 224 -10.52 -7.85 -19.97
N PRO A 225 -9.18 -7.91 -20.12
CA PRO A 225 -8.22 -7.46 -19.11
C PRO A 225 -8.49 -6.04 -18.58
N ALA A 226 -8.02 -5.77 -17.36
CA ALA A 226 -7.98 -4.40 -16.82
C ALA A 226 -7.16 -3.49 -17.76
N THR A 227 -7.61 -2.26 -17.97
CA THR A 227 -6.93 -1.26 -18.82
C THR A 227 -6.34 -0.10 -18.02
N ILE A 228 -6.72 0.06 -16.75
CA ILE A 228 -6.19 1.11 -15.86
C ILE A 228 -5.11 0.50 -14.96
N HIS A 229 -3.85 0.91 -15.16
CA HIS A 229 -2.70 0.43 -14.39
C HIS A 229 -1.85 1.62 -13.90
N PRO A 230 -2.20 2.25 -12.76
CA PRO A 230 -1.40 3.30 -12.17
C PRO A 230 -0.04 2.73 -11.72
N ARG A 231 1.05 3.34 -12.18
CA ARG A 231 2.44 2.92 -11.90
C ARG A 231 3.18 3.87 -10.97
N MET A 232 2.86 5.15 -11.04
CA MET A 232 3.56 6.21 -10.33
C MET A 232 2.55 7.18 -9.72
N ILE A 233 2.92 7.76 -8.58
CA ILE A 233 2.28 8.93 -8.00
C ILE A 233 3.30 10.06 -7.97
N GLY A 234 2.84 11.31 -7.85
CA GLY A 234 3.75 12.43 -7.89
C GLY A 234 3.26 13.68 -7.20
N LEU A 235 4.23 14.52 -6.89
CA LEU A 235 4.08 15.85 -6.30
C LEU A 235 5.16 16.75 -6.92
N ASN A 236 4.92 18.06 -7.00
CA ASN A 236 5.87 19.04 -7.53
C ASN A 236 6.41 18.70 -8.94
N ALA A 237 5.53 18.20 -9.82
CA ALA A 237 5.85 17.78 -11.19
C ALA A 237 6.95 16.70 -11.29
N GLU A 238 7.12 15.90 -10.23
CA GLU A 238 7.98 14.72 -10.22
C GLU A 238 7.14 13.48 -9.92
N LEU A 239 7.49 12.35 -10.53
CA LEU A 239 6.85 11.05 -10.32
C LEU A 239 7.78 10.11 -9.55
N SER A 240 7.22 9.34 -8.63
CA SER A 240 7.92 8.28 -7.92
C SER A 240 6.98 7.11 -7.60
N THR A 241 7.55 6.08 -7.00
CA THR A 241 6.83 4.90 -6.52
C THR A 241 6.47 4.97 -5.04
N VAL A 242 6.88 6.03 -4.34
CA VAL A 242 6.59 6.26 -2.92
C VAL A 242 5.43 7.23 -2.73
N ALA A 243 4.78 7.16 -1.58
CA ALA A 243 3.65 8.00 -1.23
C ALA A 243 3.99 9.49 -1.31
N VAL A 244 3.00 10.31 -1.64
CA VAL A 244 3.13 11.77 -1.63
C VAL A 244 2.90 12.30 -0.22
N PRO A 245 3.86 13.03 0.36
CA PRO A 245 3.69 13.63 1.68
C PRO A 245 2.87 14.91 1.59
N LEU A 246 1.71 14.97 2.24
CA LEU A 246 0.85 16.15 2.28
C LEU A 246 0.75 16.73 3.69
N GLU A 247 0.43 18.01 3.78
CA GLU A 247 0.24 18.73 5.05
C GLU A 247 -1.23 19.14 5.20
N ALA A 248 -1.74 19.03 6.43
CA ALA A 248 -3.11 19.42 6.76
C ALA A 248 -3.36 20.92 6.50
N GLY A 249 -4.57 21.25 6.06
CA GLY A 249 -4.99 22.62 5.77
C GLY A 249 -4.46 23.20 4.46
N LYS A 250 -3.83 22.39 3.60
CA LYS A 250 -3.25 22.85 2.31
C LYS A 250 -3.87 22.13 1.11
N THR A 251 -3.68 22.73 -0.06
CA THR A 251 -4.05 22.17 -1.36
C THR A 251 -2.80 21.87 -2.17
N PHE A 252 -2.76 20.70 -2.80
CA PHE A 252 -1.62 20.20 -3.56
C PHE A 252 -2.06 19.72 -4.94
N THR A 253 -1.23 19.91 -5.95
CA THR A 253 -1.39 19.25 -7.25
C THR A 253 -0.70 17.89 -7.19
N ILE A 254 -1.49 16.82 -7.29
CA ILE A 254 -1.02 15.44 -7.31
C ILE A 254 -0.98 14.95 -8.76
N TYR A 255 0.02 14.12 -9.06
CA TYR A 255 0.21 13.50 -10.36
C TYR A 255 -0.01 12.00 -10.24
N VAL A 256 -0.63 11.38 -11.23
CA VAL A 256 -0.72 9.92 -11.34
C VAL A 256 -0.34 9.52 -12.76
N GLY A 257 0.67 8.66 -12.88
CA GLY A 257 1.15 8.14 -14.15
C GLY A 257 0.90 6.64 -14.28
N GLY A 258 0.48 6.19 -15.44
CA GLY A 258 0.26 4.77 -15.72
C GLY A 258 -0.61 4.53 -16.95
N GLU A 259 -0.71 3.29 -17.41
CA GLU A 259 -1.57 2.96 -18.55
C GLU A 259 -3.04 3.24 -18.21
N GLY A 260 -3.77 3.85 -19.16
CA GLY A 260 -5.21 4.09 -19.05
C GLY A 260 -5.64 5.17 -18.05
N VAL A 261 -4.70 5.85 -17.37
CA VAL A 261 -5.05 6.95 -16.44
C VAL A 261 -5.65 8.17 -17.16
N ASP A 262 -5.40 8.30 -18.46
CA ASP A 262 -6.02 9.29 -19.36
C ASP A 262 -7.50 9.00 -19.68
N GLN A 263 -8.00 7.82 -19.32
CA GLN A 263 -9.41 7.43 -19.47
C GLN A 263 -10.26 7.78 -18.25
N ILE A 264 -9.64 8.34 -17.21
CA ILE A 264 -10.31 8.75 -15.98
C ILE A 264 -11.03 10.08 -16.23
N ALA A 265 -12.33 10.09 -15.96
CA ALA A 265 -13.12 11.32 -15.98
C ALA A 265 -12.97 12.08 -14.66
N GLU A 266 -13.35 13.36 -14.63
CA GLU A 266 -13.31 14.22 -13.43
C GLU A 266 -13.99 13.57 -12.20
N SER A 267 -15.15 12.94 -12.40
CA SER A 267 -15.90 12.22 -11.35
C SER A 267 -15.31 10.86 -10.98
N GLY A 268 -14.29 10.41 -11.71
CA GLY A 268 -13.62 9.13 -11.54
C GLY A 268 -12.54 9.12 -10.48
N ILE A 269 -12.26 10.24 -9.81
CA ILE A 269 -11.20 10.34 -8.79
C ILE A 269 -11.85 10.57 -7.43
N SER A 270 -11.51 9.72 -6.46
CA SER A 270 -12.08 9.80 -5.11
C SER A 270 -11.11 9.34 -4.03
N VAL A 271 -11.38 9.76 -2.80
CA VAL A 271 -10.70 9.33 -1.56
C VAL A 271 -11.80 8.97 -0.56
N SER A 272 -11.58 7.98 0.30
CA SER A 272 -12.58 7.56 1.30
C SER A 272 -12.73 8.55 2.45
N SER A 273 -11.68 9.32 2.75
CA SER A 273 -11.67 10.25 3.87
C SER A 273 -12.58 11.45 3.63
N PRO A 274 -13.45 11.83 4.59
CA PRO A 274 -14.25 13.05 4.49
C PRO A 274 -13.42 14.33 4.63
N LEU A 275 -12.18 14.23 5.11
CA LEU A 275 -11.27 15.36 5.32
C LEU A 275 -10.26 15.54 4.18
N ILE A 276 -10.35 14.73 3.12
CA ILE A 276 -9.51 14.87 1.92
C ILE A 276 -10.43 15.04 0.72
N ARG A 277 -10.40 16.22 0.11
CA ARG A 277 -11.27 16.58 -1.02
C ARG A 277 -10.49 16.62 -2.33
N ILE A 278 -10.95 15.87 -3.32
CA ILE A 278 -10.53 16.04 -4.71
C ILE A 278 -11.19 17.30 -5.30
N VAL A 279 -10.44 18.06 -6.08
CA VAL A 279 -10.93 19.22 -6.84
C VAL A 279 -11.05 18.78 -8.32
N PRO A 280 -12.15 18.12 -8.70
CA PRO A 280 -12.26 17.39 -9.97
C PRO A 280 -12.05 18.27 -11.21
N GLU A 281 -12.46 19.53 -11.16
CA GLU A 281 -12.32 20.53 -12.23
C GLU A 281 -10.85 20.89 -12.58
N THR A 282 -9.90 20.44 -11.77
CA THR A 282 -8.46 20.64 -12.01
C THR A 282 -7.80 19.44 -12.70
N LEU A 283 -8.58 18.41 -13.04
CA LEU A 283 -8.08 17.25 -13.78
C LEU A 283 -7.51 17.70 -15.13
N SER A 284 -6.23 17.42 -15.35
CA SER A 284 -5.55 17.73 -16.60
C SER A 284 -4.57 16.64 -16.98
N SER A 285 -4.49 16.32 -18.27
CA SER A 285 -3.36 15.58 -18.83
C SER A 285 -2.07 16.39 -18.66
N GLN A 286 -0.95 15.70 -18.46
CA GLN A 286 0.37 16.29 -18.26
C GLN A 286 1.39 15.64 -19.19
N GLU A 287 2.33 16.45 -19.69
CA GLU A 287 3.42 15.96 -20.52
C GLU A 287 4.61 15.58 -19.64
N PHE A 288 4.89 14.27 -19.59
CA PHE A 288 6.08 13.70 -18.96
C PHE A 288 6.82 12.84 -19.98
N ALA A 289 8.14 12.69 -19.80
CA ALA A 289 8.96 11.78 -20.61
C ALA A 289 8.76 10.31 -20.17
N THR A 290 7.52 9.84 -20.20
CA THR A 290 7.11 8.49 -19.79
C THR A 290 6.49 7.74 -20.97
N PRO A 291 6.57 6.40 -21.02
CA PRO A 291 5.92 5.60 -22.07
C PRO A 291 4.40 5.45 -21.85
N TYR A 292 3.86 6.04 -20.79
CA TYR A 292 2.45 5.99 -20.39
C TYR A 292 1.93 7.40 -20.08
N PRO A 293 0.60 7.61 -20.16
CA PRO A 293 -0.03 8.88 -19.82
C PRO A 293 0.17 9.28 -18.34
N VAL A 294 0.09 10.59 -18.10
CA VAL A 294 0.11 11.18 -16.76
C VAL A 294 -1.02 12.19 -16.65
N ILE A 295 -1.79 12.09 -15.57
CA ILE A 295 -2.82 13.07 -15.21
C ILE A 295 -2.41 13.79 -13.93
N SER A 296 -2.91 15.01 -13.74
CA SER A 296 -2.82 15.74 -12.48
C SER A 296 -4.17 16.25 -12.04
N PHE A 297 -4.35 16.43 -10.74
CA PHE A 297 -5.54 17.01 -10.12
C PHE A 297 -5.17 17.56 -8.75
N GLN A 298 -5.94 18.52 -8.25
CA GLN A 298 -5.73 19.09 -6.93
C GLN A 298 -6.44 18.27 -5.85
N VAL A 299 -5.75 18.14 -4.73
CA VAL A 299 -6.22 17.52 -3.50
C VAL A 299 -6.12 18.55 -2.38
N THR A 300 -7.24 18.83 -1.71
CA THR A 300 -7.29 19.70 -0.52
C THR A 300 -7.39 18.83 0.72
N VAL A 301 -6.43 19.00 1.63
CA VAL A 301 -6.39 18.31 2.91
C VAL A 301 -6.99 19.24 3.97
N GLY A 302 -8.01 18.78 4.69
CA GLY A 302 -8.61 19.53 5.79
C GLY A 302 -7.61 19.81 6.91
N SER A 303 -7.80 20.90 7.66
CA SER A 303 -6.93 21.26 8.80
C SER A 303 -6.92 20.21 9.90
N ASP A 304 -8.03 19.48 10.03
CA ASP A 304 -8.24 18.49 11.09
C ASP A 304 -7.97 17.06 10.60
N ALA A 305 -7.42 16.92 9.38
CA ALA A 305 -7.09 15.61 8.82
C ALA A 305 -6.00 14.94 9.66
N ALA A 306 -6.29 13.74 10.15
CA ALA A 306 -5.37 13.01 11.02
C ALA A 306 -4.15 12.51 10.23
N ALA A 307 -3.01 12.45 10.91
CA ALA A 307 -1.81 11.83 10.36
C ALA A 307 -2.03 10.35 10.01
N GLY A 308 -1.39 9.90 8.94
CA GLY A 308 -1.48 8.53 8.45
C GLY A 308 -1.65 8.46 6.94
N ASP A 309 -1.92 7.24 6.47
CA ASP A 309 -1.97 6.93 5.05
C ASP A 309 -3.39 6.83 4.53
N TYR A 310 -3.57 7.34 3.32
CA TYR A 310 -4.86 7.43 2.64
C TYR A 310 -4.72 7.02 1.19
N SER A 311 -5.80 6.47 0.65
CA SER A 311 -5.77 5.86 -0.68
C SER A 311 -6.52 6.71 -1.71
N ILE A 312 -6.00 6.72 -2.94
CA ILE A 312 -6.69 7.31 -4.09
C ILE A 312 -7.38 6.19 -4.87
N ARG A 313 -8.65 6.40 -5.18
CA ARG A 313 -9.47 5.52 -6.02
C ARG A 313 -9.64 6.19 -7.39
N LEU A 314 -9.27 5.47 -8.43
CA LEU A 314 -9.52 5.85 -9.82
C LEU A 314 -10.61 4.97 -10.40
N GLN A 315 -11.51 5.56 -11.17
CA GLN A 315 -12.57 4.87 -11.88
C GLN A 315 -12.67 5.39 -13.32
N SER A 316 -12.56 4.51 -14.32
CA SER A 316 -12.79 4.89 -15.72
C SER A 316 -14.27 5.11 -16.00
N VAL A 317 -14.55 5.67 -17.17
CA VAL A 317 -15.90 5.79 -17.73
C VAL A 317 -16.62 4.44 -17.88
N SER A 318 -15.90 3.33 -18.03
CA SER A 318 -16.48 1.98 -18.11
C SER A 318 -16.79 1.38 -16.73
N GLY A 319 -16.44 2.09 -15.65
CA GLY A 319 -16.63 1.63 -14.27
C GLY A 319 -15.49 0.76 -13.73
N GLU A 320 -14.42 0.55 -14.51
CA GLU A 320 -13.21 -0.12 -14.02
C GLU A 320 -12.55 0.72 -12.93
N ARG A 321 -12.07 0.05 -11.87
CA ARG A 321 -11.42 0.71 -10.73
C ARG A 321 -9.98 0.29 -10.55
N ALA A 322 -9.15 1.27 -10.19
CA ALA A 322 -7.79 1.08 -9.68
C ALA A 322 -7.64 1.79 -8.34
N TYR A 323 -6.78 1.25 -7.49
CA TYR A 323 -6.63 1.74 -6.12
C TYR A 323 -5.15 1.90 -5.77
N LEU A 324 -4.80 3.10 -5.35
CA LEU A 324 -3.45 3.46 -4.93
C LEU A 324 -3.44 3.46 -3.41
N ALA A 325 -3.27 2.27 -2.82
CA ALA A 325 -3.38 2.04 -1.38
C ALA A 325 -2.27 2.76 -0.60
N GLY A 326 -2.66 3.74 0.22
CA GLY A 326 -1.73 4.52 1.05
C GLY A 326 -0.81 5.44 0.25
N ALA A 327 -1.27 5.89 -0.92
CA ALA A 327 -0.46 6.74 -1.79
C ALA A 327 -0.33 8.18 -1.29
N ILE A 328 -1.21 8.62 -0.38
CA ILE A 328 -1.11 9.91 0.32
C ILE A 328 -0.69 9.63 1.76
N THR A 329 0.36 10.27 2.23
CA THR A 329 0.75 10.28 3.66
C THR A 329 0.56 11.68 4.22
N ILE A 330 -0.36 11.83 5.19
CA ILE A 330 -0.48 13.07 5.97
C ILE A 330 0.52 13.01 7.10
N LYS A 331 1.44 13.99 7.14
CA LYS A 331 2.46 14.08 8.19
C LYS A 331 1.83 14.33 9.57
N PRO A 332 2.41 13.77 10.64
CA PRO A 332 2.11 14.18 12.01
C PRO A 332 2.53 15.61 12.32
#